data_AF-A0A367MA74-F1
#
_entry.id   AF-A0A367MA74-F1
#
_cell.length_a   1.000
_cell.length_b   1.000
_cell.length_c   1.000
_cell.angle_alpha   90.00
_cell.angle_beta   90.00
_cell.angle_gamma   90.00
#
_symmetry.space_group_name_H-M   'P 1'
#
loop_
_entity.id
_entity.type
_entity.pdbx_description
1 polymer ?
#
loop_
_entity_poly.entity_id
_entity_poly.type
_entity_poly.pdbx_seq_one_letter_code
_entity_poly.pdbx_strand_id
1 'polypeptide(L)'
;MKGPLSSLKVLDFSTLLPGPFASLLLADMGADVLRVESPGRMDLVRVLPPHVDGTSASHAYLNRNKRSIGLDLKRQGAREVVLELVREYDIVLEQFRPGVMDKLGVGYEALKAANPRLIYVAITGYGQTGPYRERAGHDINYLALAGVASYTGRRERGPLPLVVQLASAAMELRKDEVLAALLQVLKPAAVLWKNDSSARDAEGLERYVANAYGEVPEWVALEENGVKFEAPVLAGQKTGWFYDHRMNRARLAPYVRGKRVLDLFSYIGGWGIQAAAFGASEVMCVDASAFALDGVERNAALNGVAEKVACVEGDVFEALRELKAADERFDVVIADPPAFIKRKKDLKNGEAAYRRLNEQAMRLLSKDGILVSASCSMHLPEDDLQNILIGSARHLDRNIQLLERGGQGPDHPVHLAIAETRYIKSLTCRLLPNG
;
A
#
# COMPACT_ATOMS: atom_id res chain seq x y z
N MET A 1 -13.82 -38.61 20.53
CA MET A 1 -13.86 -39.52 19.36
C MET A 1 -12.42 -39.76 18.91
N LYS A 2 -12.04 -41.00 18.56
CA LYS A 2 -10.73 -41.24 17.92
C LYS A 2 -10.75 -40.59 16.53
N GLY A 3 -9.82 -39.68 16.27
CA GLY A 3 -9.71 -39.01 14.98
C GLY A 3 -9.19 -39.96 13.88
N PRO A 4 -9.33 -39.59 12.60
CA PRO A 4 -8.96 -40.45 11.46
C PRO A 4 -7.48 -40.84 11.41
N LEU A 5 -6.59 -40.10 12.09
CA LEU A 5 -5.15 -40.38 12.14
C LEU A 5 -4.69 -40.96 13.49
N SER A 6 -5.61 -41.46 14.31
CA SER A 6 -5.32 -41.94 15.68
C SER A 6 -4.38 -43.15 15.79
N SER A 7 -4.04 -43.80 14.68
CA SER A 7 -3.05 -44.87 14.63
C SER A 7 -1.63 -44.38 14.31
N LEU A 8 -1.44 -43.09 14.01
CA LEU A 8 -0.17 -42.54 13.54
C LEU A 8 0.55 -41.78 14.64
N LYS A 9 1.87 -41.92 14.67
CA LYS A 9 2.79 -41.18 15.52
C LYS A 9 3.72 -40.28 14.69
N VAL A 10 3.84 -39.01 15.09
CA VAL A 10 4.63 -37.99 14.37
C VAL A 10 5.71 -37.42 15.28
N LEU A 11 6.96 -37.43 14.81
CA LEU A 11 8.10 -36.80 15.45
C LEU A 11 8.41 -35.49 14.73
N ASP A 12 8.19 -34.36 15.40
CA ASP A 12 8.23 -33.03 14.81
C ASP A 12 9.42 -32.20 15.31
N PHE A 13 10.37 -31.90 14.41
CA PHE A 13 11.56 -31.07 14.67
C PHE A 13 11.40 -29.62 14.17
N SER A 14 10.20 -29.22 13.78
CA SER A 14 9.95 -27.91 13.18
C SER A 14 9.81 -26.77 14.21
N THR A 15 10.02 -25.55 13.71
CA THR A 15 9.94 -24.31 14.49
C THR A 15 9.16 -23.26 13.70
N LEU A 16 8.77 -22.17 14.34
CA LEU A 16 7.97 -21.12 13.71
C LEU A 16 6.59 -21.64 13.28
N LEU A 17 6.18 -21.37 12.03
CA LEU A 17 4.78 -21.52 11.60
C LEU A 17 4.52 -22.74 10.70
N PRO A 18 5.21 -22.95 9.55
CA PRO A 18 4.74 -23.92 8.55
C PRO A 18 4.72 -25.38 9.04
N GLY A 19 5.82 -25.84 9.65
CA GLY A 19 5.91 -27.18 10.20
C GLY A 19 5.01 -27.39 11.42
N PRO A 20 5.01 -26.50 12.43
CA PRO A 20 4.11 -26.64 13.56
C PRO A 20 2.63 -26.54 13.15
N PHE A 21 2.29 -25.80 12.11
CA PHE A 21 0.93 -25.81 11.56
C PHE A 21 0.61 -27.15 10.89
N ALA A 22 1.52 -27.71 10.09
CA ALA A 22 1.32 -29.03 9.48
C ALA A 22 1.12 -30.12 10.53
N SER A 23 1.96 -30.17 11.56
CA SER A 23 1.83 -31.15 12.65
C SER A 23 0.62 -30.87 13.55
N LEU A 24 0.13 -29.61 13.63
CA LEU A 24 -1.12 -29.28 14.33
C LEU A 24 -2.32 -29.92 13.63
N LEU A 25 -2.39 -29.84 12.30
CA LEU A 25 -3.48 -30.48 11.54
C LEU A 25 -3.51 -32.00 11.76
N LEU A 26 -2.33 -32.63 11.82
CA LEU A 26 -2.22 -34.07 12.13
C LEU A 26 -2.70 -34.39 13.55
N ALA A 27 -2.30 -33.57 14.53
CA ALA A 27 -2.73 -33.71 15.93
C ALA A 27 -4.25 -33.49 16.09
N ASP A 28 -4.83 -32.48 15.45
CA ASP A 28 -6.27 -32.20 15.46
C ASP A 28 -7.07 -33.34 14.80
N MET A 29 -6.47 -34.06 13.84
CA MET A 29 -7.02 -35.30 13.25
C MET A 29 -6.74 -36.57 14.08
N GLY A 30 -6.10 -36.43 15.25
CA GLY A 30 -5.92 -37.48 16.25
C GLY A 30 -4.56 -38.17 16.28
N ALA A 31 -3.59 -37.75 15.46
CA ALA A 31 -2.23 -38.32 15.51
C ALA A 31 -1.52 -37.99 16.83
N ASP A 32 -0.70 -38.92 17.34
CA ASP A 32 0.16 -38.66 18.51
C ASP A 32 1.42 -37.93 18.07
N VAL A 33 1.49 -36.63 18.36
CA VAL A 33 2.59 -35.76 17.93
C VAL A 33 3.52 -35.46 19.10
N LEU A 34 4.77 -35.87 18.96
CA LEU A 34 5.87 -35.48 19.83
C LEU A 34 6.74 -34.43 19.14
N ARG A 35 6.70 -33.21 19.67
CA ARG A 35 7.56 -32.12 19.25
C ARG A 35 8.91 -32.18 19.96
N VAL A 36 9.99 -32.11 19.20
CA VAL A 36 11.36 -32.02 19.70
C VAL A 36 11.84 -30.59 19.56
N GLU A 37 12.15 -29.95 20.69
CA GLU A 37 12.62 -28.57 20.71
C GLU A 37 13.95 -28.43 21.44
N SER A 38 14.80 -27.50 21.00
CA SER A 38 16.09 -27.26 21.64
C SER A 38 15.92 -26.34 22.86
N PRO A 39 16.31 -26.75 24.07
CA PRO A 39 16.31 -25.87 25.24
C PRO A 39 17.26 -24.68 25.07
N GLY A 40 18.34 -24.86 24.31
CA GLY A 40 19.36 -23.83 24.07
C GLY A 40 19.02 -22.88 22.93
N ARG A 41 17.99 -23.18 22.12
CA ARG A 41 17.54 -22.32 21.02
C ARG A 41 16.03 -22.18 21.05
N MET A 42 15.58 -21.15 21.76
CA MET A 42 14.17 -20.81 21.90
C MET A 42 13.51 -20.58 20.53
N ASP A 43 12.37 -21.23 20.31
CA ASP A 43 11.49 -20.92 19.19
C ASP A 43 10.86 -19.54 19.40
N LEU A 44 11.01 -18.64 18.42
CA LEU A 44 10.54 -17.26 18.51
C LEU A 44 9.04 -17.19 18.80
N VAL A 45 8.26 -18.16 18.31
CA VAL A 45 6.82 -18.20 18.57
C VAL A 45 6.50 -18.28 20.07
N ARG A 46 7.40 -18.81 20.91
CA ARG A 46 7.20 -18.85 22.37
C ARG A 46 7.08 -17.47 23.02
N VAL A 47 7.61 -16.43 22.39
CA VAL A 47 7.64 -15.05 22.92
C VAL A 47 6.88 -14.04 22.07
N LEU A 48 6.20 -14.50 21.01
CA LEU A 48 5.43 -13.60 20.15
C LEU A 48 4.15 -13.12 20.85
N PRO A 49 3.87 -11.80 20.87
CA PRO A 49 2.58 -11.29 21.36
C PRO A 49 1.43 -11.66 20.40
N PRO A 50 0.17 -11.70 20.88
CA PRO A 50 -0.26 -11.43 22.26
C PRO A 50 0.03 -12.61 23.21
N HIS A 51 0.16 -12.32 24.50
CA HIS A 51 0.31 -13.34 25.56
C HIS A 51 -1.01 -13.52 26.31
N VAL A 52 -1.38 -14.77 26.58
CA VAL A 52 -2.51 -15.17 27.43
C VAL A 52 -1.95 -16.02 28.56
N ASP A 53 -2.22 -15.63 29.80
CA ASP A 53 -1.70 -16.30 31.01
C ASP A 53 -0.19 -16.57 30.98
N GLY A 54 0.59 -15.59 30.50
CA GLY A 54 2.05 -15.69 30.42
C GLY A 54 2.59 -16.55 29.28
N THR A 55 1.73 -17.08 28.40
CA THR A 55 2.11 -17.88 27.23
C THR A 55 1.72 -17.17 25.95
N SER A 56 2.58 -17.18 24.92
CA SER A 56 2.19 -16.67 23.59
C SER A 56 0.95 -17.39 23.06
N ALA A 57 -0.06 -16.63 22.64
CA ALA A 57 -1.27 -17.18 22.05
C ALA A 57 -0.98 -18.01 20.80
N SER A 58 -0.03 -17.56 19.96
CA SER A 58 0.43 -18.29 18.78
C SER A 58 1.13 -19.59 19.15
N HIS A 59 1.93 -19.58 20.21
CA HIS A 59 2.58 -20.79 20.71
C HIS A 59 1.56 -21.81 21.22
N ALA A 60 0.61 -21.37 22.04
CA ALA A 60 -0.45 -22.22 22.57
C ALA A 60 -1.32 -22.81 21.45
N TYR A 61 -1.69 -21.97 20.47
CA TYR A 61 -2.48 -22.39 19.31
C TYR A 61 -1.76 -23.45 18.47
N LEU A 62 -0.50 -23.21 18.08
CA LEU A 62 0.24 -24.13 17.21
C LEU A 62 0.63 -25.43 17.88
N ASN A 63 0.69 -25.48 19.21
CA ASN A 63 1.18 -26.64 19.96
C ASN A 63 0.11 -27.32 20.80
N ARG A 64 -1.16 -26.90 20.71
CA ARG A 64 -2.27 -27.65 21.29
C ARG A 64 -2.31 -29.08 20.75
N ASN A 65 -2.78 -30.01 21.56
CA ASN A 65 -2.87 -31.44 21.24
C ASN A 65 -1.52 -32.14 20.98
N LYS A 66 -0.37 -31.49 21.26
CA LYS A 66 0.97 -32.07 21.08
C LYS A 66 1.69 -32.23 22.41
N ARG A 67 2.56 -33.24 22.48
CA ARG A 67 3.56 -33.37 23.55
C ARG A 67 4.86 -32.74 23.10
N SER A 68 5.69 -32.28 24.04
CA SER A 68 7.01 -31.70 23.72
C SER A 68 8.10 -32.31 24.59
N ILE A 69 9.30 -32.44 24.02
CA ILE A 69 10.53 -32.78 24.74
C ILE A 69 11.63 -31.79 24.39
N GLY A 70 12.42 -31.42 25.39
CA GLY A 70 13.62 -30.61 25.23
C GLY A 70 14.82 -31.48 24.84
N LEU A 71 15.27 -31.42 23.59
CA LEU A 71 16.48 -32.10 23.12
C LEU A 71 17.31 -31.17 22.23
N ASP A 72 18.53 -30.89 22.66
CA ASP A 72 19.52 -30.22 21.81
C ASP A 72 20.27 -31.25 20.96
N LEU A 73 19.97 -31.27 19.65
CA LEU A 73 20.53 -32.21 18.69
C LEU A 73 22.06 -32.10 18.52
N LYS A 74 22.70 -31.04 19.04
CA LYS A 74 24.16 -30.90 19.02
C LYS A 74 24.84 -31.59 20.21
N ARG A 75 24.09 -32.01 21.23
CA ARG A 75 24.68 -32.68 22.40
C ARG A 75 25.05 -34.11 22.06
N GLN A 76 26.16 -34.57 22.63
CA GLN A 76 26.55 -35.98 22.58
C GLN A 76 25.41 -36.85 23.16
N GLY A 77 25.07 -37.95 22.48
CA GLY A 77 23.94 -38.81 22.87
C GLY A 77 22.60 -38.44 22.22
N ALA A 78 22.45 -37.23 21.65
CA ALA A 78 21.15 -36.80 21.10
C ALA A 78 20.74 -37.60 19.86
N ARG A 79 21.71 -38.02 19.04
CA ARG A 79 21.48 -38.87 17.87
C ARG A 79 20.88 -40.21 18.27
N GLU A 80 21.44 -40.85 19.29
CA GLU A 80 21.01 -42.15 19.80
C GLU A 80 19.56 -42.07 20.30
N VAL A 81 19.22 -41.02 21.04
CA VAL A 81 17.84 -40.74 21.48
C VAL A 81 16.88 -40.62 20.30
N VAL A 82 17.26 -39.90 19.23
CA VAL A 82 16.40 -39.77 18.03
C VAL A 82 16.26 -41.11 17.30
N LEU A 83 17.33 -41.91 17.19
CA LEU A 83 17.29 -43.23 16.57
C LEU A 83 16.42 -44.22 17.36
N GLU A 84 16.36 -44.10 18.68
CA GLU A 84 15.45 -44.89 19.50
C GLU A 84 14.00 -44.44 19.30
N LEU A 85 13.74 -43.12 19.35
CA LEU A 85 12.41 -42.58 19.12
C LEU A 85 11.88 -42.99 17.74
N VAL A 86 12.66 -42.83 16.66
CA VAL A 86 12.14 -43.08 15.30
C VAL A 86 11.68 -44.51 15.05
N ARG A 87 12.10 -45.49 15.86
CA ARG A 87 11.62 -46.89 15.78
C ARG A 87 10.14 -47.02 16.14
N GLU A 88 9.61 -46.10 16.93
CA GLU A 88 8.21 -46.11 17.36
C GLU A 88 7.33 -45.11 16.62
N TYR A 89 7.89 -44.27 15.75
CA TYR A 89 7.17 -43.20 15.07
C TYR A 89 7.07 -43.49 13.57
N ASP A 90 5.90 -43.18 12.99
CA ASP A 90 5.62 -43.44 11.58
C ASP A 90 6.12 -42.32 10.67
N ILE A 91 6.07 -41.08 11.18
CA ILE A 91 6.36 -39.87 10.40
C ILE A 91 7.41 -39.03 11.14
N VAL A 92 8.42 -38.58 10.41
CA VAL A 92 9.32 -37.50 10.84
C VAL A 92 9.03 -36.26 10.02
N LEU A 93 8.81 -35.14 10.70
CA LEU A 93 8.60 -33.83 10.10
C LEU A 93 9.73 -32.89 10.54
N GLU A 94 10.42 -32.29 9.58
CA GLU A 94 11.50 -31.34 9.86
C GLU A 94 11.42 -30.10 8.98
N GLN A 95 11.96 -28.99 9.48
CA GLN A 95 11.96 -27.70 8.82
C GLN A 95 13.32 -27.01 8.95
N PHE A 96 14.39 -27.76 8.70
CA PHE A 96 15.75 -27.25 8.63
C PHE A 96 16.17 -26.96 7.19
N ARG A 97 17.33 -26.33 7.01
CA ARG A 97 17.92 -26.20 5.68
C ARG A 97 18.36 -27.58 5.17
N PRO A 98 18.37 -27.78 3.84
CA PRO A 98 18.94 -28.99 3.24
C PRO A 98 20.29 -29.38 3.86
N GLY A 99 20.45 -30.66 4.19
CA GLY A 99 21.68 -31.21 4.76
C GLY A 99 21.91 -30.97 6.26
N VAL A 100 21.06 -30.22 6.98
CA VAL A 100 21.24 -30.02 8.43
C VAL A 100 21.02 -31.31 9.21
N MET A 101 19.94 -32.05 8.93
CA MET A 101 19.67 -33.33 9.60
C MET A 101 20.75 -34.38 9.29
N ASP A 102 21.27 -34.39 8.05
CA ASP A 102 22.38 -35.27 7.65
C ASP A 102 23.65 -34.98 8.46
N LYS A 103 24.01 -33.70 8.63
CA LYS A 103 25.16 -33.27 9.45
C LYS A 103 25.01 -33.63 10.93
N LEU A 104 23.77 -33.71 11.42
CA LEU A 104 23.46 -34.14 12.78
C LEU A 104 23.38 -35.68 12.91
N GLY A 105 23.57 -36.43 11.82
CA GLY A 105 23.52 -37.89 11.81
C GLY A 105 22.12 -38.47 11.97
N VAL A 106 21.10 -37.65 11.78
CA VAL A 106 19.65 -37.97 11.89
C VAL A 106 18.91 -37.61 10.60
N GLY A 107 19.60 -37.60 9.47
CA GLY A 107 19.02 -37.44 8.14
C GLY A 107 18.25 -38.66 7.67
N TYR A 108 17.59 -38.55 6.51
CA TYR A 108 16.67 -39.58 6.00
C TYR A 108 17.29 -40.98 5.96
N GLU A 109 18.48 -41.14 5.38
CA GLU A 109 19.13 -42.46 5.26
C GLU A 109 19.45 -43.08 6.62
N ALA A 110 19.90 -42.27 7.59
CA ALA A 110 20.19 -42.74 8.94
C ALA A 110 18.92 -43.18 9.68
N LEU A 111 17.84 -42.41 9.58
CA LEU A 111 16.57 -42.71 10.22
C LEU A 111 15.85 -43.89 9.55
N LYS A 112 15.91 -43.98 8.21
CA LYS A 112 15.36 -45.11 7.44
C LYS A 112 16.07 -46.43 7.77
N ALA A 113 17.37 -46.40 8.01
CA ALA A 113 18.09 -47.59 8.46
C ALA A 113 17.58 -48.09 9.82
N ALA A 114 17.16 -47.19 10.72
CA ALA A 114 16.57 -47.54 12.00
C ALA A 114 15.08 -47.93 11.90
N ASN A 115 14.34 -47.33 10.95
CA ASN A 115 12.94 -47.63 10.66
C ASN A 115 12.68 -47.61 9.14
N PRO A 116 12.71 -48.78 8.46
CA PRO A 116 12.52 -48.86 7.01
C PRO A 116 11.14 -48.42 6.51
N ARG A 117 10.14 -48.31 7.40
CA ARG A 117 8.77 -47.90 7.09
C ARG A 117 8.54 -46.39 7.25
N LEU A 118 9.58 -45.65 7.64
CA LEU A 118 9.49 -44.23 7.96
C LEU A 118 9.01 -43.38 6.77
N ILE A 119 8.03 -42.53 7.03
CA ILE A 119 7.66 -41.42 6.16
C ILE A 119 8.44 -40.19 6.62
N TYR A 120 9.29 -39.63 5.75
CA TYR A 120 10.11 -38.46 6.06
C TYR A 120 9.64 -37.24 5.27
N VAL A 121 9.30 -36.17 5.97
CA VAL A 121 8.78 -34.93 5.40
C VAL A 121 9.73 -33.79 5.75
N ALA A 122 10.32 -33.19 4.72
CA ALA A 122 11.18 -32.03 4.84
C ALA A 122 10.49 -30.79 4.28
N ILE A 123 10.23 -29.81 5.14
CA ILE A 123 9.63 -28.53 4.77
C ILE A 123 10.77 -27.51 4.61
N THR A 124 11.09 -27.19 3.35
CA THR A 124 12.14 -26.22 3.01
C THR A 124 11.56 -25.06 2.23
N GLY A 125 12.16 -23.89 2.37
CA GLY A 125 11.62 -22.69 1.73
C GLY A 125 11.74 -22.63 0.22
N TYR A 126 12.81 -23.23 -0.33
CA TYR A 126 13.10 -23.22 -1.77
C TYR A 126 13.21 -24.61 -2.38
N GLY A 127 12.74 -25.64 -1.66
CA GLY A 127 12.92 -27.03 -2.04
C GLY A 127 14.28 -27.61 -1.62
N GLN A 128 14.36 -28.94 -1.67
CA GLN A 128 15.58 -29.71 -1.44
C GLN A 128 16.54 -29.65 -2.66
N THR A 129 16.04 -29.20 -3.81
CA THR A 129 16.77 -29.15 -5.09
C THR A 129 16.67 -27.75 -5.70
N GLY A 130 17.44 -27.50 -6.77
CA GLY A 130 17.43 -26.22 -7.48
C GLY A 130 18.40 -25.16 -6.94
N PRO A 131 18.49 -24.00 -7.61
CA PRO A 131 19.53 -22.99 -7.38
C PRO A 131 19.37 -22.22 -6.07
N TYR A 132 18.21 -22.29 -5.42
CA TYR A 132 17.91 -21.55 -4.19
C TYR A 132 17.88 -22.41 -2.93
N ARG A 133 18.16 -23.72 -3.02
CA ARG A 133 18.04 -24.68 -1.91
C ARG A 133 18.85 -24.29 -0.66
N GLU A 134 19.99 -23.65 -0.82
CA GLU A 134 20.86 -23.23 0.30
C GLU A 134 20.45 -21.87 0.91
N ARG A 135 19.50 -21.16 0.28
CA ARG A 135 19.05 -19.84 0.75
C ARG A 135 18.12 -19.96 1.96
N ALA A 136 18.12 -18.92 2.79
CA ALA A 136 17.14 -18.80 3.87
C ALA A 136 15.76 -18.57 3.27
N GLY A 137 14.82 -19.47 3.55
CA GLY A 137 13.42 -19.29 3.19
C GLY A 137 12.66 -18.65 4.34
N HIS A 138 12.16 -17.43 4.11
CA HIS A 138 11.23 -16.74 5.00
C HIS A 138 10.18 -16.05 4.13
N ASP A 139 9.01 -15.74 4.69
CA ASP A 139 7.89 -15.12 3.96
C ASP A 139 8.33 -13.95 3.07
N ILE A 140 9.17 -13.06 3.59
CA ILE A 140 9.70 -11.87 2.93
C ILE A 140 10.58 -12.23 1.73
N ASN A 141 11.32 -13.33 1.78
CA ASN A 141 12.13 -13.77 0.65
C ASN A 141 11.25 -14.27 -0.50
N TYR A 142 10.09 -14.89 -0.20
CA TYR A 142 9.11 -15.29 -1.21
C TYR A 142 8.38 -14.08 -1.79
N LEU A 143 7.95 -13.14 -0.94
CA LEU A 143 7.34 -11.88 -1.37
C LEU A 143 8.29 -11.04 -2.23
N ALA A 144 9.58 -11.03 -1.92
CA ALA A 144 10.60 -10.35 -2.72
C ALA A 144 10.79 -11.03 -4.09
N LEU A 145 10.92 -12.36 -4.13
CA LEU A 145 11.09 -13.08 -5.41
C LEU A 145 9.83 -13.05 -6.28
N ALA A 146 8.64 -13.05 -5.68
CA ALA A 146 7.37 -12.93 -6.37
C ALA A 146 7.10 -11.49 -6.87
N GLY A 147 8.01 -10.54 -6.61
CA GLY A 147 7.88 -9.15 -7.04
C GLY A 147 6.93 -8.31 -6.17
N VAL A 148 6.32 -8.87 -5.11
CA VAL A 148 5.42 -8.12 -4.22
C VAL A 148 6.16 -7.00 -3.49
N ALA A 149 7.43 -7.22 -3.12
CA ALA A 149 8.26 -6.16 -2.54
C ALA A 149 8.63 -5.04 -3.53
N SER A 150 8.41 -5.22 -4.84
CA SER A 150 8.68 -4.17 -5.84
C SER A 150 7.66 -3.03 -5.82
N TYR A 151 6.49 -3.25 -5.22
CA TYR A 151 5.51 -2.18 -5.01
C TYR A 151 5.99 -1.09 -4.04
N THR A 152 7.00 -1.38 -3.20
CA THR A 152 7.46 -0.49 -2.13
C THR A 152 8.90 -0.02 -2.27
N GLY A 153 9.63 -0.39 -3.34
CA GLY A 153 11.02 0.03 -3.51
C GLY A 153 11.50 0.15 -4.95
N ARG A 154 12.59 0.92 -5.15
CA ARG A 154 13.27 1.06 -6.45
C ARG A 154 14.38 0.02 -6.60
N ARG A 155 14.53 -0.54 -7.81
CA ARG A 155 15.55 -1.55 -8.14
C ARG A 155 16.98 -1.12 -7.78
N GLU A 156 17.29 0.17 -7.87
CA GLU A 156 18.63 0.71 -7.66
C GLU A 156 18.90 1.25 -6.25
N ARG A 157 17.86 1.61 -5.48
CA ARG A 157 18.02 2.40 -4.23
C ARG A 157 17.26 1.85 -3.03
N GLY A 158 16.55 0.73 -3.18
CA GLY A 158 15.73 0.17 -2.11
C GLY A 158 14.45 0.98 -1.85
N PRO A 159 13.79 0.72 -0.71
CA PRO A 159 12.53 1.38 -0.33
C PRO A 159 12.77 2.83 0.12
N LEU A 160 11.94 3.74 -0.40
CA LEU A 160 11.96 5.17 -0.07
C LEU A 160 11.57 5.41 1.40
N PRO A 161 11.82 6.63 1.93
CA PRO A 161 11.25 7.04 3.21
C PRO A 161 9.74 6.78 3.25
N LEU A 162 9.26 6.18 4.35
CA LEU A 162 7.84 5.94 4.56
C LEU A 162 7.23 7.10 5.33
N VAL A 163 6.10 7.62 4.85
CA VAL A 163 5.30 8.60 5.56
C VAL A 163 4.05 7.92 6.08
N VAL A 164 3.87 7.89 7.40
CA VAL A 164 2.82 7.12 8.05
C VAL A 164 1.91 8.05 8.84
N GLN A 165 0.59 7.84 8.71
CA GLN A 165 -0.43 8.57 9.46
C GLN A 165 -1.22 7.60 10.34
N LEU A 166 -1.30 7.91 11.62
CA LEU A 166 -2.14 7.24 12.60
C LEU A 166 -3.27 8.20 12.97
N ALA A 167 -4.51 7.77 12.79
CA ALA A 167 -5.68 8.62 12.97
C ALA A 167 -6.65 8.13 14.04
N SER A 168 -6.42 6.97 14.66
CA SER A 168 -7.25 6.42 15.74
C SER A 168 -6.46 6.23 17.02
N ALA A 169 -7.12 6.34 18.18
CA ALA A 169 -6.49 6.18 19.47
C ALA A 169 -5.85 4.79 19.63
N ALA A 170 -6.51 3.75 19.12
CA ALA A 170 -6.00 2.38 19.14
C ALA A 170 -4.68 2.23 18.37
N MET A 171 -4.53 2.89 17.22
CA MET A 171 -3.28 2.85 16.45
C MET A 171 -2.19 3.71 17.08
N GLU A 172 -2.54 4.87 17.65
CA GLU A 172 -1.57 5.69 18.39
C GLU A 172 -0.96 4.93 19.58
N LEU A 173 -1.79 4.21 20.35
CA LEU A 173 -1.36 3.37 21.48
C LEU A 173 -0.47 2.17 21.05
N ARG A 174 -0.38 1.89 19.75
CA ARG A 174 0.39 0.78 19.18
C ARG A 174 1.48 1.29 18.23
N LYS A 175 1.80 2.58 18.23
CA LYS A 175 2.73 3.20 17.29
C LYS A 175 4.10 2.53 17.25
N ASP A 176 4.61 2.06 18.40
CA ASP A 176 5.93 1.41 18.49
C ASP A 176 5.89 0.00 17.88
N GLU A 177 4.79 -0.72 18.04
CA GLU A 177 4.56 -2.03 17.40
C GLU A 177 4.41 -1.87 15.88
N VAL A 178 3.70 -0.83 15.44
CA VAL A 178 3.60 -0.47 14.02
C VAL A 178 4.97 -0.14 13.45
N LEU A 179 5.78 0.67 14.13
CA LEU A 179 7.15 0.98 13.70
C LEU A 179 8.01 -0.27 13.58
N ALA A 180 8.00 -1.12 14.61
CA ALA A 180 8.76 -2.37 14.60
C ALA A 180 8.36 -3.25 13.40
N ALA A 181 7.06 -3.37 13.13
CA ALA A 181 6.56 -4.10 11.96
C ALA A 181 7.01 -3.47 10.63
N LEU A 182 6.93 -2.15 10.49
CA LEU A 182 7.40 -1.45 9.28
C LEU A 182 8.90 -1.64 9.05
N LEU A 183 9.72 -1.52 10.10
CA LEU A 183 11.17 -1.75 10.02
C LEU A 183 11.51 -3.19 9.67
N GLN A 184 10.80 -4.16 10.25
CA GLN A 184 11.00 -5.57 9.99
C GLN A 184 10.62 -5.96 8.55
N VAL A 185 9.45 -5.50 8.09
CA VAL A 185 8.84 -5.94 6.82
C VAL A 185 9.36 -5.14 5.64
N LEU A 186 9.41 -3.81 5.75
CA LEU A 186 9.71 -2.92 4.62
C LEU A 186 11.16 -2.46 4.60
N LYS A 187 11.88 -2.50 5.73
CA LYS A 187 13.28 -2.04 5.87
C LYS A 187 13.54 -0.68 5.21
N PRO A 188 12.70 0.33 5.50
CA PRO A 188 12.78 1.63 4.84
C PRO A 188 14.05 2.39 5.21
N ALA A 189 14.48 3.32 4.36
CA ALA A 189 15.59 4.21 4.66
C ALA A 189 15.27 5.15 5.86
N ALA A 190 14.02 5.59 5.96
CA ALA A 190 13.51 6.40 7.06
C ALA A 190 11.99 6.24 7.21
N VAL A 191 11.44 6.62 8.36
CA VAL A 191 10.00 6.61 8.66
C VAL A 191 9.63 7.95 9.32
N LEU A 192 8.61 8.62 8.78
CA LEU A 192 8.02 9.85 9.29
C LEU A 192 6.63 9.56 9.87
N TRP A 193 6.38 9.96 11.10
CA TRP A 193 5.02 10.14 11.60
C TRP A 193 4.48 11.48 11.12
N LYS A 194 3.48 11.46 10.24
CA LYS A 194 2.79 12.66 9.76
C LYS A 194 1.38 12.71 10.31
N ASN A 195 1.30 12.85 11.62
CA ASN A 195 0.07 12.80 12.40
C ASN A 195 -0.53 14.21 12.58
N ASP A 196 -0.61 14.99 11.51
CA ASP A 196 -1.10 16.37 11.48
C ASP A 196 -2.54 16.51 10.93
N SER A 197 -3.14 15.38 10.53
CA SER A 197 -4.49 15.31 10.00
C SER A 197 -5.55 15.71 11.03
N SER A 198 -6.57 16.45 10.58
CA SER A 198 -7.73 16.81 11.40
C SER A 198 -8.60 15.64 11.83
N ALA A 199 -8.40 14.45 11.24
CA ALA A 199 -9.09 13.24 11.71
C ALA A 199 -8.76 12.92 13.18
N ARG A 200 -7.58 13.33 13.67
CA ARG A 200 -7.13 13.10 15.04
C ARG A 200 -7.93 13.87 16.09
N ASP A 201 -8.46 15.04 15.74
CA ASP A 201 -9.27 15.86 16.65
C ASP A 201 -10.52 15.11 17.10
N ALA A 202 -11.12 14.30 16.22
CA ALA A 202 -12.31 13.52 16.52
C ALA A 202 -12.04 12.43 17.57
N GLU A 203 -10.79 12.00 17.70
CA GLU A 203 -10.32 11.00 18.67
C GLU A 203 -9.65 11.66 19.89
N GLY A 204 -9.63 13.00 19.97
CA GLY A 204 -8.99 13.75 21.05
C GLY A 204 -7.46 13.64 21.07
N LEU A 205 -6.83 13.33 19.93
CA LEU A 205 -5.40 13.10 19.83
C LEU A 205 -4.64 14.37 19.42
N GLU A 206 -3.45 14.56 19.99
CA GLU A 206 -2.53 15.64 19.59
C GLU A 206 -2.06 15.46 18.15
N ARG A 207 -1.97 16.56 17.41
CA ARG A 207 -1.40 16.60 16.07
C ARG A 207 0.10 16.87 16.11
N TYR A 208 0.90 16.07 15.40
CA TYR A 208 2.35 16.23 15.36
C TYR A 208 2.97 15.70 14.07
N VAL A 209 4.18 16.15 13.77
CA VAL A 209 5.05 15.58 12.73
C VAL A 209 6.39 15.24 13.38
N ALA A 210 6.86 14.00 13.26
CA ALA A 210 8.08 13.56 13.92
C ALA A 210 8.79 12.43 13.15
N ASN A 211 10.12 12.47 13.13
CA ASN A 211 10.92 11.36 12.61
C ASN A 211 10.82 10.16 13.57
N ALA A 212 10.39 9.02 13.03
CA ALA A 212 10.23 7.77 13.76
C ALA A 212 11.49 6.89 13.64
N TYR A 213 12.14 6.90 12.48
CA TYR A 213 13.36 6.15 12.20
C TYR A 213 14.12 6.81 11.05
N GLY A 214 15.45 6.87 11.15
CA GLY A 214 16.28 7.53 10.14
C GLY A 214 16.00 9.03 10.02
N GLU A 215 16.59 9.66 9.00
CA GLU A 215 16.37 11.07 8.69
C GLU A 215 15.58 11.18 7.39
N VAL A 216 14.48 11.92 7.43
CA VAL A 216 13.59 12.12 6.28
C VAL A 216 13.93 13.47 5.66
N PRO A 217 14.36 13.50 4.38
CA PRO A 217 14.64 14.75 3.69
C PRO A 217 13.39 15.64 3.59
N GLU A 218 13.57 16.96 3.53
CA GLU A 218 12.47 17.90 3.31
C GLU A 218 11.73 17.62 2.01
N TRP A 219 12.47 17.35 0.95
CA TRP A 219 11.97 17.01 -0.38
C TRP A 219 12.37 15.59 -0.75
N VAL A 220 11.37 14.75 -1.02
CA VAL A 220 11.58 13.34 -1.39
C VAL A 220 11.27 13.14 -2.87
N ALA A 221 12.26 12.66 -3.61
CA ALA A 221 12.13 12.37 -5.02
C ALA A 221 11.26 11.13 -5.28
N LEU A 222 10.21 11.29 -6.07
CA LEU A 222 9.32 10.24 -6.57
C LEU A 222 9.27 10.24 -8.10
N GLU A 223 8.85 9.14 -8.70
CA GLU A 223 8.58 9.07 -10.14
C GLU A 223 7.20 8.46 -10.32
N GLU A 224 6.38 9.09 -11.15
CA GLU A 224 5.02 8.65 -11.43
C GLU A 224 4.76 8.75 -12.93
N ASN A 225 4.30 7.65 -13.54
CA ASN A 225 3.95 7.59 -14.97
C ASN A 225 5.10 8.04 -15.91
N GLY A 226 6.35 7.80 -15.51
CA GLY A 226 7.55 8.21 -16.25
C GLY A 226 7.95 9.68 -16.06
N VAL A 227 7.29 10.40 -15.16
CA VAL A 227 7.53 11.82 -14.84
C VAL A 227 8.13 11.93 -13.44
N LYS A 228 9.17 12.75 -13.29
CA LYS A 228 9.91 12.92 -12.04
C LYS A 228 9.27 14.00 -11.18
N PHE A 229 9.21 13.78 -9.88
CA PHE A 229 8.67 14.75 -8.93
C PHE A 229 9.52 14.78 -7.67
N GLU A 230 9.51 15.90 -6.98
CA GLU A 230 9.94 16.01 -5.61
C GLU A 230 8.77 16.50 -4.77
N ALA A 231 8.49 15.80 -3.67
CA ALA A 231 7.37 16.07 -2.79
C ALA A 231 7.85 16.55 -1.41
N PRO A 232 7.27 17.63 -0.85
CA PRO A 232 7.64 18.14 0.45
C PRO A 232 6.96 17.31 1.55
N VAL A 233 7.55 16.20 1.98
CA VAL A 233 6.88 15.24 2.87
C VAL A 233 6.71 15.75 4.30
N LEU A 234 7.54 16.69 4.75
CA LEU A 234 7.48 17.30 6.08
C LEU A 234 6.40 18.40 6.15
N ALA A 235 6.45 19.37 5.24
CA ALA A 235 5.59 20.55 5.25
C ALA A 235 4.34 20.43 4.34
N GLY A 236 4.31 19.45 3.44
CA GLY A 236 3.26 19.30 2.43
C GLY A 236 1.94 18.75 2.96
N GLN A 237 0.90 18.85 2.13
CA GLN A 237 -0.41 18.30 2.45
C GLN A 237 -0.42 16.77 2.44
N LYS A 238 -1.33 16.15 3.21
CA LYS A 238 -1.49 14.68 3.31
C LYS A 238 -0.18 14.01 3.71
N THR A 239 0.46 13.25 2.83
CA THR A 239 1.77 12.60 3.02
C THR A 239 2.91 13.28 2.23
N GLY A 240 2.63 14.45 1.65
CA GLY A 240 3.49 15.18 0.71
C GLY A 240 3.06 14.99 -0.75
N TRP A 241 2.42 13.87 -1.09
CA TRP A 241 1.97 13.52 -2.45
C TRP A 241 0.63 12.79 -2.46
N PHE A 242 -0.19 13.03 -3.49
CA PHE A 242 -1.50 12.40 -3.66
C PHE A 242 -1.43 11.23 -4.65
N TYR A 243 -1.14 10.02 -4.15
CA TYR A 243 -1.05 8.81 -5.00
C TYR A 243 -2.41 8.31 -5.51
N ASP A 244 -3.51 8.71 -4.87
CA ASP A 244 -4.88 8.31 -5.19
C ASP A 244 -5.30 8.66 -6.63
N HIS A 245 -4.73 9.72 -7.22
CA HIS A 245 -4.97 10.12 -8.62
C HIS A 245 -3.99 9.53 -9.64
N ARG A 246 -3.00 8.72 -9.25
CA ARG A 246 -1.93 8.22 -10.15
C ARG A 246 -2.44 7.68 -11.48
N MET A 247 -3.45 6.82 -11.44
CA MET A 247 -4.01 6.19 -12.65
C MET A 247 -4.84 7.17 -13.49
N ASN A 248 -5.52 8.12 -12.84
CA ASN A 248 -6.29 9.15 -13.54
C ASN A 248 -5.34 10.11 -14.27
N ARG A 249 -4.21 10.47 -13.64
CA ARG A 249 -3.15 11.27 -14.26
C ARG A 249 -2.53 10.57 -15.47
N ALA A 250 -2.27 9.27 -15.39
CA ALA A 250 -1.78 8.49 -16.55
C ALA A 250 -2.74 8.53 -17.75
N ARG A 251 -4.05 8.49 -17.49
CA ARG A 251 -5.11 8.54 -18.52
C ARG A 251 -5.21 9.89 -19.22
N LEU A 252 -4.54 10.93 -18.71
CA LEU A 252 -4.54 12.26 -19.33
C LEU A 252 -3.77 12.29 -20.66
N ALA A 253 -2.76 11.42 -20.83
CA ALA A 253 -1.82 11.43 -21.96
C ALA A 253 -2.44 11.57 -23.37
N PRO A 254 -3.50 10.82 -23.76
CA PRO A 254 -4.10 10.95 -25.09
C PRO A 254 -4.83 12.28 -25.33
N TYR A 255 -5.16 13.03 -24.27
CA TYR A 255 -6.00 14.23 -24.35
C TYR A 255 -5.21 15.54 -24.46
N VAL A 256 -3.94 15.54 -24.05
CA VAL A 256 -3.17 16.79 -23.84
C VAL A 256 -2.12 17.08 -24.91
N ARG A 257 -1.82 16.16 -25.82
CA ARG A 257 -0.76 16.37 -26.83
C ARG A 257 -1.07 17.58 -27.73
N GLY A 258 -0.18 18.56 -27.73
CA GLY A 258 -0.29 19.80 -28.51
C GLY A 258 -1.42 20.71 -28.04
N LYS A 259 -1.92 20.54 -26.81
CA LYS A 259 -3.06 21.26 -26.27
C LYS A 259 -2.66 22.27 -25.20
N ARG A 260 -3.44 23.35 -25.06
CA ARG A 260 -3.38 24.28 -23.92
C ARG A 260 -4.17 23.69 -22.75
N VAL A 261 -3.53 23.57 -21.59
CA VAL A 261 -4.09 22.91 -20.41
C VAL A 261 -4.19 23.88 -19.24
N LEU A 262 -5.33 23.87 -18.55
CA LEU A 262 -5.52 24.58 -17.28
C LEU A 262 -5.66 23.55 -16.16
N ASP A 263 -4.76 23.59 -15.18
CA ASP A 263 -4.76 22.75 -13.99
C ASP A 263 -5.20 23.57 -12.78
N LEU A 264 -6.45 23.37 -12.35
CA LEU A 264 -7.04 24.08 -11.21
C LEU A 264 -6.82 23.27 -9.93
N PHE A 265 -6.45 23.97 -8.85
CA PHE A 265 -6.03 23.33 -7.58
C PHE A 265 -4.81 22.44 -7.80
N SER A 266 -3.81 22.98 -8.51
CA SER A 266 -2.70 22.20 -9.04
C SER A 266 -1.83 21.54 -7.96
N TYR A 267 -1.86 22.05 -6.72
CA TYR A 267 -0.90 21.73 -5.67
C TYR A 267 0.52 21.85 -6.25
N ILE A 268 1.40 20.86 -6.05
CA ILE A 268 2.76 20.86 -6.61
C ILE A 268 2.85 20.39 -8.08
N GLY A 269 1.73 20.47 -8.80
CA GLY A 269 1.66 20.25 -10.25
C GLY A 269 1.45 18.79 -10.64
N GLY A 270 0.70 18.03 -9.83
CA GLY A 270 0.48 16.61 -10.08
C GLY A 270 -0.09 16.35 -11.47
N TRP A 271 -1.14 17.08 -11.86
CA TRP A 271 -1.75 16.98 -13.18
C TRP A 271 -1.00 17.81 -14.23
N GLY A 272 -0.73 19.09 -13.94
CA GLY A 272 -0.12 20.03 -14.87
C GLY A 272 1.25 19.61 -15.40
N ILE A 273 2.16 19.15 -14.52
CA ILE A 273 3.50 18.72 -14.95
C ILE A 273 3.43 17.44 -15.79
N GLN A 274 2.51 16.51 -15.45
CA GLN A 274 2.29 15.34 -16.31
C GLN A 274 1.70 15.74 -17.65
N ALA A 275 0.77 16.71 -17.70
CA ALA A 275 0.24 17.22 -18.95
C ALA A 275 1.35 17.80 -19.85
N ALA A 276 2.25 18.60 -19.28
CA ALA A 276 3.41 19.16 -19.96
C ALA A 276 4.35 18.06 -20.48
N ALA A 277 4.67 17.07 -19.64
CA ALA A 277 5.53 15.93 -19.99
C ALA A 277 4.90 15.02 -21.07
N PHE A 278 3.58 14.88 -21.09
CA PHE A 278 2.85 14.14 -22.13
C PHE A 278 2.67 14.91 -23.45
N GLY A 279 3.17 16.14 -23.51
CA GLY A 279 3.30 16.91 -24.73
C GLY A 279 2.28 18.03 -24.90
N ALA A 280 1.68 18.54 -23.82
CA ALA A 280 0.95 19.81 -23.87
C ALA A 280 1.83 20.93 -24.46
N SER A 281 1.19 21.86 -25.17
CA SER A 281 1.87 23.04 -25.72
C SER A 281 2.11 24.08 -24.65
N GLU A 282 1.16 24.23 -23.73
CA GLU A 282 1.16 25.18 -22.63
C GLU A 282 0.33 24.59 -21.49
N VAL A 283 0.76 24.81 -20.25
CA VAL A 283 0.07 24.43 -19.03
C VAL A 283 0.04 25.60 -18.07
N MET A 284 -1.15 25.97 -17.61
CA MET A 284 -1.34 26.95 -16.56
C MET A 284 -1.79 26.25 -15.28
N CYS A 285 -0.99 26.34 -14.22
CA CYS A 285 -1.27 25.79 -12.90
C CYS A 285 -1.79 26.90 -11.97
N VAL A 286 -2.95 26.68 -11.36
CA VAL A 286 -3.57 27.63 -10.43
C VAL A 286 -3.70 27.02 -9.05
N ASP A 287 -3.11 27.67 -8.04
CA ASP A 287 -3.24 27.27 -6.64
C ASP A 287 -3.19 28.49 -5.72
N ALA A 288 -3.82 28.40 -4.55
CA ALA A 288 -3.82 29.47 -3.56
C ALA A 288 -2.54 29.48 -2.70
N SER A 289 -1.71 28.43 -2.79
CA SER A 289 -0.49 28.29 -2.00
C SER A 289 0.75 28.58 -2.83
N ALA A 290 1.44 29.69 -2.54
CA ALA A 290 2.77 29.99 -3.09
C ALA A 290 3.75 28.82 -2.94
N PHE A 291 3.78 28.19 -1.76
CA PHE A 291 4.61 27.00 -1.50
C PHE A 291 4.30 25.83 -2.44
N ALA A 292 3.02 25.64 -2.79
CA ALA A 292 2.66 24.60 -3.75
C ALA A 292 3.16 24.94 -5.16
N LEU A 293 3.06 26.22 -5.56
CA LEU A 293 3.55 26.70 -6.85
C LEU A 293 5.08 26.68 -6.97
N ASP A 294 5.82 26.93 -5.90
CA ASP A 294 7.27 26.67 -5.86
C ASP A 294 7.58 25.20 -6.20
N GLY A 295 6.73 24.29 -5.71
CA GLY A 295 6.77 22.87 -6.05
C GLY A 295 6.47 22.60 -7.53
N VAL A 296 5.52 23.33 -8.14
CA VAL A 296 5.24 23.25 -9.59
C VAL A 296 6.48 23.63 -10.39
N GLU A 297 7.08 24.79 -10.09
CA GLU A 297 8.26 25.29 -10.82
C GLU A 297 9.44 24.32 -10.71
N ARG A 298 9.69 23.81 -9.50
CA ARG A 298 10.70 22.79 -9.24
C ARG A 298 10.47 21.52 -10.05
N ASN A 299 9.24 21.02 -10.06
CA ASN A 299 8.87 19.81 -10.82
C ASN A 299 8.89 20.05 -12.33
N ALA A 300 8.56 21.24 -12.81
CA ALA A 300 8.69 21.61 -14.21
C ALA A 300 10.15 21.62 -14.67
N ALA A 301 11.06 22.17 -13.85
CA ALA A 301 12.49 22.16 -14.11
C ALA A 301 13.07 20.74 -14.14
N LEU A 302 12.67 19.87 -13.20
CA LEU A 302 13.12 18.47 -13.13
C LEU A 302 12.79 17.65 -14.39
N ASN A 303 11.74 18.03 -15.11
CA ASN A 303 11.30 17.37 -16.34
C ASN A 303 11.64 18.16 -17.62
N GLY A 304 12.33 19.30 -17.51
CA GLY A 304 12.69 20.13 -18.67
C GLY A 304 11.49 20.74 -19.38
N VAL A 305 10.42 21.04 -18.66
CA VAL A 305 9.16 21.62 -19.20
C VAL A 305 8.83 22.99 -18.62
N ALA A 306 9.75 23.62 -17.90
CA ALA A 306 9.55 24.93 -17.27
C ALA A 306 9.03 26.01 -18.24
N GLU A 307 9.54 26.05 -19.47
CA GLU A 307 9.11 27.03 -20.49
C GLU A 307 7.64 26.86 -20.94
N LYS A 308 7.03 25.71 -20.66
CA LYS A 308 5.63 25.42 -21.02
C LYS A 308 4.66 25.60 -19.86
N VAL A 309 5.17 25.84 -18.65
CA VAL A 309 4.37 25.87 -17.42
C VAL A 309 4.34 27.28 -16.86
N ALA A 310 3.13 27.82 -16.69
CA ALA A 310 2.89 29.08 -16.01
C ALA A 310 2.15 28.82 -14.68
N CYS A 311 2.51 29.55 -13.63
CA CYS A 311 1.87 29.47 -12.32
C CYS A 311 1.05 30.73 -12.05
N VAL A 312 -0.14 30.57 -11.48
CA VAL A 312 -1.00 31.67 -11.02
C VAL A 312 -1.34 31.44 -9.56
N GLU A 313 -0.82 32.29 -8.70
CA GLU A 313 -1.17 32.30 -7.27
C GLU A 313 -2.50 33.02 -7.06
N GLY A 314 -3.47 32.33 -6.47
CA GLY A 314 -4.74 32.95 -6.10
C GLY A 314 -5.85 31.95 -5.81
N ASP A 315 -6.99 32.47 -5.36
CA ASP A 315 -8.19 31.65 -5.25
C ASP A 315 -8.69 31.28 -6.67
N VAL A 316 -8.98 29.99 -6.84
CA VAL A 316 -9.35 29.42 -8.14
C VAL A 316 -10.59 30.07 -8.72
N PHE A 317 -11.58 30.46 -7.91
CA PHE A 317 -12.79 31.12 -8.43
C PHE A 317 -12.52 32.57 -8.86
N GLU A 318 -11.50 33.23 -8.33
CA GLU A 318 -11.03 34.53 -8.81
C GLU A 318 -10.27 34.38 -10.12
N ALA A 319 -9.29 33.46 -10.17
CA ALA A 319 -8.55 33.18 -11.38
C ALA A 319 -9.48 32.79 -12.56
N LEU A 320 -10.49 31.94 -12.31
CA LEU A 320 -11.51 31.59 -13.31
C LEU A 320 -12.30 32.79 -13.81
N ARG A 321 -12.57 33.79 -12.95
CA ARG A 321 -13.25 35.03 -13.35
C ARG A 321 -12.34 35.91 -14.20
N GLU A 322 -11.07 36.04 -13.83
CA GLU A 322 -10.08 36.84 -14.55
C GLU A 322 -9.75 36.26 -15.91
N LEU A 323 -9.50 34.94 -16.00
CA LEU A 323 -9.29 34.24 -17.26
C LEU A 323 -10.50 34.39 -18.19
N LYS A 324 -11.71 34.31 -17.64
CA LYS A 324 -12.93 34.56 -18.42
C LYS A 324 -13.02 36.02 -18.90
N ALA A 325 -12.65 36.98 -18.06
CA ALA A 325 -12.65 38.40 -18.42
C ALA A 325 -11.58 38.74 -19.48
N ALA A 326 -10.46 38.02 -19.48
CA ALA A 326 -9.41 38.06 -20.48
C ALA A 326 -9.74 37.29 -21.77
N ASP A 327 -10.93 36.67 -21.85
CA ASP A 327 -11.38 35.81 -22.94
C ASP A 327 -10.44 34.62 -23.24
N GLU A 328 -9.71 34.13 -22.23
CA GLU A 328 -8.84 32.97 -22.37
C GLU A 328 -9.63 31.70 -22.67
N ARG A 329 -8.99 30.78 -23.41
CA ARG A 329 -9.55 29.48 -23.77
C ARG A 329 -8.51 28.37 -23.70
N PHE A 330 -8.94 27.21 -23.21
CA PHE A 330 -8.12 26.02 -23.03
C PHE A 330 -8.74 24.82 -23.74
N ASP A 331 -7.90 23.95 -24.26
CA ASP A 331 -8.32 22.69 -24.86
C ASP A 331 -8.68 21.65 -23.80
N VAL A 332 -7.98 21.69 -22.66
CA VAL A 332 -8.20 20.79 -21.53
C VAL A 332 -8.24 21.59 -20.24
N VAL A 333 -9.25 21.35 -19.41
CA VAL A 333 -9.33 21.93 -18.06
C VAL A 333 -9.46 20.80 -17.05
N ILE A 334 -8.58 20.78 -16.06
CA ILE A 334 -8.59 19.86 -14.93
C ILE A 334 -9.13 20.61 -13.71
N ALA A 335 -10.17 20.06 -13.09
CA ALA A 335 -10.79 20.58 -11.89
C ALA A 335 -10.71 19.52 -10.79
N ASP A 336 -9.68 19.60 -9.94
CA ASP A 336 -9.43 18.67 -8.84
C ASP A 336 -9.45 19.37 -7.46
N PRO A 337 -10.62 19.88 -7.03
CA PRO A 337 -10.72 20.66 -5.81
C PRO A 337 -10.51 19.82 -4.54
N PRO A 338 -10.14 20.45 -3.42
CA PRO A 338 -10.23 19.82 -2.11
C PRO A 338 -11.67 19.40 -1.80
N ALA A 339 -11.86 18.56 -0.77
CA ALA A 339 -13.18 18.10 -0.36
C ALA A 339 -14.09 19.27 0.07
N PHE A 340 -15.00 19.70 -0.81
CA PHE A 340 -16.04 20.69 -0.48
C PHE A 340 -17.09 20.13 0.47
N ILE A 341 -17.30 18.81 0.52
CA ILE A 341 -18.27 18.16 1.42
C ILE A 341 -17.52 17.32 2.45
N LYS A 342 -17.14 17.95 3.57
CA LYS A 342 -16.44 17.28 4.68
C LYS A 342 -17.37 16.50 5.59
N ARG A 343 -18.63 16.94 5.73
CA ARG A 343 -19.65 16.30 6.57
C ARG A 343 -20.96 16.22 5.80
N LYS A 344 -21.80 15.23 6.12
CA LYS A 344 -23.11 15.04 5.47
C LYS A 344 -23.99 16.29 5.46
N LYS A 345 -23.92 17.14 6.50
CA LYS A 345 -24.67 18.40 6.58
C LYS A 345 -24.25 19.45 5.55
N ASP A 346 -23.04 19.35 5.00
CA ASP A 346 -22.47 20.32 4.06
C ASP A 346 -22.82 19.99 2.60
N LEU A 347 -23.54 18.88 2.36
CA LEU A 347 -23.82 18.32 1.03
C LEU A 347 -24.37 19.37 0.05
N LYS A 348 -25.46 20.06 0.43
CA LYS A 348 -26.12 21.05 -0.44
C LYS A 348 -25.20 22.21 -0.85
N ASN A 349 -24.39 22.71 0.08
CA ASN A 349 -23.46 23.81 -0.20
C ASN A 349 -22.29 23.33 -1.05
N GLY A 350 -21.77 22.14 -0.77
CA GLY A 350 -20.67 21.56 -1.54
C GLY A 350 -21.08 21.19 -2.97
N GLU A 351 -22.28 20.64 -3.20
CA GLU A 351 -22.81 20.41 -4.55
C GLU A 351 -22.93 21.72 -5.35
N ALA A 352 -23.36 22.81 -4.71
CA ALA A 352 -23.41 24.12 -5.34
C ALA A 352 -22.00 24.64 -5.70
N ALA A 353 -21.00 24.39 -4.85
CA ALA A 353 -19.61 24.73 -5.14
C ALA A 353 -19.04 23.91 -6.31
N TYR A 354 -19.28 22.59 -6.34
CA TYR A 354 -18.92 21.73 -7.47
C TYR A 354 -19.60 22.17 -8.76
N ARG A 355 -20.89 22.53 -8.72
CA ARG A 355 -21.61 23.06 -9.88
C ARG A 355 -20.96 24.34 -10.39
N ARG A 356 -20.72 25.32 -9.51
CA ARG A 356 -20.10 26.59 -9.87
C ARG A 356 -18.72 26.40 -10.49
N LEU A 357 -17.88 25.55 -9.89
CA LEU A 357 -16.54 25.23 -10.39
C LEU A 357 -16.60 24.65 -11.80
N ASN A 358 -17.41 23.60 -11.99
CA ASN A 358 -17.51 22.92 -13.27
C ASN A 358 -18.12 23.82 -14.35
N GLU A 359 -19.13 24.63 -14.04
CA GLU A 359 -19.69 25.60 -15.00
C GLU A 359 -18.64 26.62 -15.44
N GLN A 360 -17.84 27.16 -14.51
CA GLN A 360 -16.79 28.12 -14.86
C GLN A 360 -15.66 27.47 -15.66
N ALA A 361 -15.23 26.27 -15.28
CA ALA A 361 -14.26 25.49 -16.05
C ALA A 361 -14.74 25.22 -17.49
N MET A 362 -16.00 24.80 -17.64
CA MET A 362 -16.61 24.55 -18.95
C MET A 362 -16.72 25.78 -19.84
N ARG A 363 -16.83 26.99 -19.26
CA ARG A 363 -16.85 28.26 -20.02
C ARG A 363 -15.48 28.61 -20.62
N LEU A 364 -14.40 28.16 -19.99
CA LEU A 364 -13.03 28.36 -20.49
C LEU A 364 -12.63 27.30 -21.52
N LEU A 365 -13.43 26.24 -21.71
CA LEU A 365 -13.13 25.22 -22.70
C LEU A 365 -13.42 25.69 -24.13
N SER A 366 -12.42 25.50 -24.99
CA SER A 366 -12.54 25.57 -26.44
C SER A 366 -13.62 24.62 -26.98
N LYS A 367 -13.91 24.75 -28.28
CA LYS A 367 -14.74 23.80 -29.01
C LYS A 367 -14.10 22.41 -28.91
N ASP A 368 -14.92 21.38 -28.63
CA ASP A 368 -14.49 20.00 -28.43
C ASP A 368 -13.49 19.79 -27.28
N GLY A 369 -13.41 20.76 -26.35
CA GLY A 369 -12.52 20.73 -25.21
C GLY A 369 -12.84 19.61 -24.21
N ILE A 370 -11.83 19.20 -23.45
CA ILE A 370 -11.89 18.13 -22.47
C ILE A 370 -11.94 18.71 -21.05
N LEU A 371 -12.93 18.29 -20.28
CA LEU A 371 -13.01 18.54 -18.84
C LEU A 371 -12.60 17.28 -18.08
N VAL A 372 -11.64 17.40 -17.17
CA VAL A 372 -11.43 16.40 -16.10
C VAL A 372 -12.03 16.98 -14.83
N SER A 373 -13.11 16.39 -14.32
CA SER A 373 -13.77 16.82 -13.09
C SER A 373 -13.62 15.76 -12.01
N ALA A 374 -12.91 16.12 -10.93
CA ALA A 374 -12.63 15.21 -9.83
C ALA A 374 -13.30 15.65 -8.52
N SER A 375 -13.47 14.69 -7.62
CA SER A 375 -13.98 14.92 -6.27
C SER A 375 -13.43 13.88 -5.31
N CYS A 376 -12.78 14.34 -4.25
CA CYS A 376 -12.39 13.52 -3.11
C CYS A 376 -13.41 13.56 -1.94
N SER A 377 -14.56 14.23 -2.14
CA SER A 377 -15.62 14.31 -1.12
C SER A 377 -16.35 12.97 -0.99
N MET A 378 -16.08 12.18 0.05
CA MET A 378 -16.74 10.87 0.26
C MET A 378 -18.27 10.93 0.18
N HIS A 379 -18.87 12.01 0.70
CA HIS A 379 -20.32 12.22 0.71
C HIS A 379 -20.93 12.58 -0.65
N LEU A 380 -20.12 12.74 -1.71
CA LEU A 380 -20.62 12.99 -3.07
C LEU A 380 -20.51 11.70 -3.90
N PRO A 381 -21.65 11.02 -4.17
CA PRO A 381 -21.71 9.91 -5.12
C PRO A 381 -21.25 10.32 -6.53
N GLU A 382 -20.74 9.34 -7.28
CA GLU A 382 -20.31 9.56 -8.67
C GLU A 382 -21.46 9.99 -9.59
N ASP A 383 -22.64 9.40 -9.42
CA ASP A 383 -23.82 9.74 -10.21
C ASP A 383 -24.30 11.17 -9.93
N ASP A 384 -24.14 11.67 -8.70
CA ASP A 384 -24.46 13.06 -8.35
C ASP A 384 -23.47 14.03 -8.98
N LEU A 385 -22.17 13.70 -9.00
CA LEU A 385 -21.18 14.47 -9.76
C LEU A 385 -21.55 14.48 -11.26
N GLN A 386 -21.92 13.34 -11.84
CA GLN A 386 -22.37 13.27 -13.23
C GLN A 386 -23.59 14.17 -13.49
N ASN A 387 -24.59 14.14 -12.60
CA ASN A 387 -25.78 14.98 -12.70
C ASN A 387 -25.45 16.47 -12.59
N ILE A 388 -24.48 16.84 -11.74
CA ILE A 388 -23.95 18.20 -11.69
C ILE A 388 -23.36 18.59 -13.05
N LEU A 389 -22.51 17.75 -13.65
CA LEU A 389 -21.91 18.04 -14.96
C LEU A 389 -22.94 18.18 -16.09
N ILE A 390 -23.98 17.32 -16.09
CA ILE A 390 -25.08 17.40 -17.06
C ILE A 390 -25.83 18.73 -16.89
N GLY A 391 -26.16 19.11 -15.64
CA GLY A 391 -26.81 20.37 -15.33
C GLY A 391 -25.97 21.58 -15.74
N SER A 392 -24.67 21.55 -15.45
CA SER A 392 -23.71 22.58 -15.83
C SER A 392 -23.62 22.75 -17.35
N ALA A 393 -23.49 21.66 -18.11
CA ALA A 393 -23.43 21.72 -19.57
C ALA A 393 -24.74 22.25 -20.17
N ARG A 394 -25.89 21.80 -19.67
CA ARG A 394 -27.21 22.29 -20.09
C ARG A 394 -27.39 23.78 -19.82
N HIS A 395 -26.90 24.29 -18.69
CA HIS A 395 -26.94 25.71 -18.37
C HIS A 395 -26.08 26.56 -19.33
N LEU A 396 -25.06 25.96 -19.93
CA LEU A 396 -24.19 26.60 -20.92
C LEU A 396 -24.67 26.40 -22.37
N ASP A 397 -25.82 25.76 -22.57
CA ASP A 397 -26.31 25.36 -23.88
C ASP A 397 -25.24 24.57 -24.67
N ARG A 398 -24.66 23.56 -24.01
CA ARG A 398 -23.68 22.65 -24.60
C ARG A 398 -24.04 21.19 -24.32
N ASN A 399 -23.69 20.33 -25.27
CA ASN A 399 -23.74 18.89 -25.09
C ASN A 399 -22.47 18.39 -24.39
N ILE A 400 -22.60 17.36 -23.55
CA ILE A 400 -21.48 16.74 -22.84
C ILE A 400 -21.45 15.24 -23.13
N GLN A 401 -20.26 14.72 -23.40
CA GLN A 401 -20.01 13.30 -23.63
C GLN A 401 -19.03 12.78 -22.58
N LEU A 402 -19.44 11.75 -21.83
CA LEU A 402 -18.53 11.06 -20.92
C LEU A 402 -17.58 10.18 -21.72
N LEU A 403 -16.28 10.37 -21.54
CA LEU A 403 -15.24 9.57 -22.21
C LEU A 403 -14.68 8.49 -21.27
N GLU A 404 -14.39 8.86 -20.02
CA GLU A 404 -13.82 7.93 -19.04
C GLU A 404 -14.37 8.16 -17.64
N ARG A 405 -14.47 7.06 -16.88
CA ARG A 405 -14.69 7.06 -15.43
C ARG A 405 -13.41 6.62 -14.75
N GLY A 406 -12.91 7.47 -13.85
CA GLY A 406 -11.73 7.27 -13.05
C GLY A 406 -12.05 7.22 -11.55
N GLY A 407 -11.10 6.74 -10.78
CA GLY A 407 -11.22 6.55 -9.34
C GLY A 407 -9.87 6.37 -8.69
N GLN A 408 -9.87 6.00 -7.42
CA GLN A 408 -8.65 5.68 -6.68
C GLN A 408 -7.96 4.41 -7.21
N GLY A 409 -6.63 4.38 -7.16
CA GLY A 409 -5.81 3.24 -7.59
C GLY A 409 -5.93 2.00 -6.66
N PRO A 410 -5.39 0.84 -7.08
CA PRO A 410 -5.45 -0.40 -6.29
C PRO A 410 -4.64 -0.34 -4.98
N ASP A 411 -3.72 0.61 -4.85
CA ASP A 411 -3.02 0.96 -3.62
C ASP A 411 -3.93 1.67 -2.59
N HIS A 412 -5.12 2.10 -3.02
CA HIS A 412 -6.18 2.66 -2.19
C HIS A 412 -7.45 1.80 -2.32
N PRO A 413 -7.45 0.55 -1.81
CA PRO A 413 -8.51 -0.40 -2.09
C PRO A 413 -9.88 0.08 -1.59
N VAL A 414 -10.90 -0.08 -2.41
CA VAL A 414 -12.30 0.07 -2.00
C VAL A 414 -12.76 -1.24 -1.39
N HIS A 415 -13.08 -1.21 -0.10
CA HIS A 415 -13.62 -2.36 0.62
C HIS A 415 -15.11 -2.50 0.31
N LEU A 416 -15.52 -3.65 -0.24
CA LEU A 416 -16.90 -3.88 -0.71
C LEU A 416 -17.97 -3.69 0.38
N ALA A 417 -17.63 -3.98 1.64
CA ALA A 417 -18.54 -3.80 2.77
C ALA A 417 -18.47 -2.41 3.45
N ILE A 418 -17.58 -1.51 3.00
CA ILE A 418 -17.36 -0.19 3.61
C ILE A 418 -17.39 0.84 2.47
N ALA A 419 -18.59 1.30 2.13
CA ALA A 419 -18.82 2.19 0.99
C ALA A 419 -18.00 3.49 1.09
N GLU A 420 -17.74 3.97 2.31
CA GLU A 420 -16.96 5.16 2.63
C GLU A 420 -15.50 5.07 2.17
N THR A 421 -14.98 3.86 1.92
CA THR A 421 -13.64 3.67 1.36
C THR A 421 -13.53 4.12 -0.09
N ARG A 422 -14.65 4.23 -0.82
CA ARG A 422 -14.69 4.85 -2.16
C ARG A 422 -14.92 6.35 -2.02
N TYR A 423 -13.86 7.14 -2.12
CA TYR A 423 -13.95 8.60 -1.93
C TYR A 423 -13.52 9.42 -3.15
N ILE A 424 -12.65 8.88 -4.02
CA ILE A 424 -12.25 9.54 -5.27
C ILE A 424 -13.22 9.20 -6.40
N LYS A 425 -13.69 10.23 -7.09
CA LYS A 425 -14.34 10.12 -8.40
C LYS A 425 -13.64 11.06 -9.36
N SER A 426 -13.45 10.64 -10.60
CA SER A 426 -12.90 11.46 -11.68
C SER A 426 -13.68 11.18 -12.95
N LEU A 427 -14.28 12.20 -13.56
CA LEU A 427 -15.01 12.06 -14.82
C LEU A 427 -14.28 12.87 -15.90
N THR A 428 -13.86 12.19 -16.97
CA THR A 428 -13.28 12.85 -18.15
C THR A 428 -14.37 12.98 -19.19
N CYS A 429 -14.71 14.23 -19.54
CA CYS A 429 -15.81 14.56 -20.41
C CYS A 429 -15.35 15.42 -21.59
N ARG A 430 -15.94 15.23 -22.76
CA ARG A 430 -15.82 16.15 -23.90
C ARG A 430 -17.03 17.07 -23.94
N LEU A 431 -16.78 18.37 -24.08
CA LEU A 431 -17.82 19.36 -24.28
C LEU A 431 -17.99 19.68 -25.77
N LEU A 432 -19.14 19.33 -26.30
CA LEU A 432 -19.52 19.60 -27.68
C LEU A 432 -20.24 20.96 -27.79
N PRO A 433 -20.16 21.63 -28.94
CA PRO A 433 -21.09 22.69 -29.26
C PRO A 433 -22.53 22.13 -29.35
N ASN A 434 -23.53 22.96 -29.10
CA ASN A 434 -24.87 22.66 -29.59
C ASN A 434 -24.85 22.78 -31.13
N GLY A 435 -25.40 21.77 -31.80
CA GLY A 435 -25.45 21.68 -33.26
C GLY A 435 -26.45 22.62 -33.89
#